data_AF-A0A8H6V8B7-F1
#
_entry.id   AF-A0A8H6V8B7-F1
#
_cell.length_a   1.000
_cell.length_b   1.000
_cell.length_c   1.000
_cell.angle_alpha   90.00
_cell.angle_beta   90.00
_cell.angle_gamma   90.00
#
_symmetry.space_group_name_H-M   'P 1'
#
loop_
_entity.id
_entity.type
_entity.pdbx_description
1 polymer ?
#
loop_
_entity_poly.entity_id
_entity_poly.type
_entity_poly.pdbx_seq_one_letter_code
_entity_poly.pdbx_strand_id
1 'polypeptide(L)'
;MPSVTENEESPYSSTVVIIGAGPVGLLTALRLAQSGIKVDIVEKEEGLSDAPRACSYYAAALHALQKADVLDDIKSTGFITSGLCWRAPLADDGNGGKTLGEMLACLPIVGTNDWDHGVVNLQQPKLARLLYKRAVETGLVKVHFGLRLKGIQQDADSVTATVTRADGSHETTFHASFLVGADGGRSTTRKLLGIHYKGHSWPERLVAIDVLIRNADFDDDYPSSLFVDPIHWGLVSPLEKPQREKETLWRCTVALDPSDQRGDDQLVMEESLRSLLSNVVPGPQLDTATVVRASPYRVHQLCATTLNSGRCVLVGDAAHLNNPMGAMGLTTGILDADALADALELIIHEGKPISVLDVYTDERRRAFQMFVDPSSTQNKLRIASDVNTAKKDWLIGFMARASGDGDMVKQATEPFFSVWRTDMRKILYTQEA
;
A
#
# COMPACT_ATOMS: atom_id res chain seq x y z
N MET A 1 7.39 5.71 48.33
CA MET A 1 7.36 4.42 47.63
C MET A 1 5.93 3.93 47.62
N PRO A 2 5.21 3.98 46.49
CA PRO A 2 4.04 3.16 46.30
C PRO A 2 4.49 1.74 45.92
N SER A 3 3.82 0.75 46.50
CA SER A 3 4.06 -0.68 46.35
C SER A 3 3.92 -1.13 44.89
N VAL A 4 4.97 -1.77 44.39
CA VAL A 4 4.90 -2.63 43.21
C VAL A 4 4.02 -3.81 43.59
N THR A 5 2.75 -3.77 43.18
CA THR A 5 1.88 -4.95 43.19
C THR A 5 2.44 -5.95 42.18
N GLU A 6 2.51 -7.20 42.61
CA GLU A 6 3.01 -8.36 41.88
C GLU A 6 2.44 -8.40 40.44
N ASN A 7 3.33 -8.52 39.46
CA ASN A 7 2.96 -8.81 38.06
C ASN A 7 2.23 -10.16 38.04
N GLU A 8 0.90 -10.16 37.88
CA GLU A 8 0.20 -11.33 37.35
C GLU A 8 0.85 -11.68 36.00
N GLU A 9 1.37 -12.90 35.85
CA GLU A 9 1.89 -13.38 34.58
C GLU A 9 0.78 -13.28 33.52
N SER A 10 1.08 -12.63 32.39
CA SER A 10 0.13 -12.52 31.28
C SER A 10 -0.38 -13.91 30.89
N PRO A 11 -1.71 -14.10 30.67
CA PRO A 11 -2.25 -15.39 30.27
C PRO A 11 -1.87 -15.79 28.83
N TYR A 12 -1.18 -14.91 28.09
CA TYR A 12 -0.76 -15.16 26.71
C TYR A 12 0.73 -15.45 26.62
N SER A 13 1.10 -16.50 25.89
CA SER A 13 2.48 -16.67 25.45
C SER A 13 2.87 -15.52 24.50
N SER A 14 4.11 -15.02 24.59
CA SER A 14 4.60 -13.95 23.70
C SER A 14 5.03 -14.50 22.33
N THR A 15 4.12 -15.20 21.63
CA THR A 15 4.34 -15.78 20.29
C THR A 15 3.22 -15.44 19.32
N VAL A 16 3.60 -15.00 18.11
CA VAL A 16 2.68 -14.66 17.02
C VAL A 16 3.17 -15.31 15.72
N VAL A 17 2.25 -15.89 14.94
CA VAL A 17 2.56 -16.35 13.58
C VAL A 17 1.95 -15.39 12.56
N ILE A 18 2.75 -14.94 11.60
CA ILE A 18 2.32 -14.03 10.53
C ILE A 18 2.38 -14.77 9.20
N ILE A 19 1.29 -14.74 8.45
CA ILE A 19 1.20 -15.38 7.12
C ILE A 19 1.38 -14.28 6.07
N GLY A 20 2.53 -14.26 5.41
CA GLY A 20 2.92 -13.30 4.37
C GLY A 20 4.06 -12.37 4.78
N ALA A 21 5.15 -12.38 4.01
CA ALA A 21 6.31 -11.49 4.16
C ALA A 21 6.25 -10.27 3.22
N GLY A 22 5.04 -9.75 2.99
CA GLY A 22 4.86 -8.43 2.39
C GLY A 22 5.29 -7.30 3.34
N PRO A 23 5.37 -6.04 2.88
CA PRO A 23 5.80 -4.91 3.73
C PRO A 23 4.92 -4.76 4.98
N VAL A 24 3.61 -5.03 4.87
CA VAL A 24 2.67 -4.98 6.00
C VAL A 24 3.01 -6.04 7.05
N GLY A 25 3.15 -7.31 6.64
CA GLY A 25 3.49 -8.40 7.55
C GLY A 25 4.87 -8.24 8.20
N LEU A 26 5.86 -7.76 7.42
CA LEU A 26 7.21 -7.47 7.93
C LEU A 26 7.22 -6.31 8.92
N LEU A 27 6.43 -5.25 8.67
CA LEU A 27 6.30 -4.14 9.61
C LEU A 27 5.60 -4.58 10.90
N THR A 28 4.51 -5.36 10.81
CA THR A 28 3.86 -5.94 11.99
C THR A 28 4.85 -6.78 12.79
N ALA A 29 5.62 -7.66 12.13
CA ALA A 29 6.63 -8.48 12.80
C ALA A 29 7.70 -7.64 13.51
N LEU A 30 8.24 -6.61 12.84
CA LEU A 30 9.23 -5.71 13.41
C LEU A 30 8.70 -5.00 14.66
N ARG A 31 7.49 -4.43 14.59
CA ARG A 31 6.88 -3.72 15.73
C ARG A 31 6.62 -4.63 16.91
N LEU A 32 6.12 -5.85 16.68
CA LEU A 32 5.91 -6.86 17.73
C LEU A 32 7.24 -7.33 18.33
N ALA A 33 8.27 -7.53 17.51
CA ALA A 33 9.60 -7.89 18.01
C ALA A 33 10.25 -6.78 18.84
N GLN A 34 10.04 -5.52 18.49
CA GLN A 34 10.50 -4.37 19.29
C GLN A 34 9.85 -4.33 20.69
N SER A 35 8.65 -4.89 20.86
CA SER A 35 8.01 -5.05 22.17
C SER A 35 8.36 -6.37 22.88
N GLY A 36 9.25 -7.20 22.30
CA GLY A 36 9.70 -8.45 22.91
C GLY A 36 8.89 -9.69 22.53
N ILE A 37 7.95 -9.58 21.60
CA ILE A 37 7.11 -10.69 21.12
C ILE A 37 7.87 -11.49 20.05
N LYS A 38 7.91 -12.81 20.19
CA LYS A 38 8.52 -13.71 19.20
C LYS A 38 7.59 -13.88 18.00
N VAL A 39 8.14 -13.80 16.80
CA VAL A 39 7.36 -13.85 15.57
C VAL A 39 7.93 -14.86 14.58
N ASP A 40 7.09 -15.79 14.13
CA ASP A 40 7.36 -16.62 12.96
C ASP A 40 6.56 -16.07 11.76
N ILE A 41 7.25 -15.67 10.69
CA ILE A 41 6.63 -15.28 9.42
C ILE A 41 6.68 -16.46 8.46
N VAL A 42 5.54 -16.85 7.90
CA VAL A 42 5.41 -17.89 6.88
C VAL A 42 5.15 -17.22 5.53
N GLU A 43 6.04 -17.42 4.57
CA GLU A 43 5.93 -16.88 3.20
C GLU A 43 5.95 -18.01 2.17
N LYS A 44 5.00 -17.97 1.23
CA LYS A 44 4.82 -19.01 0.22
C LYS A 44 5.85 -18.93 -0.88
N GLU A 45 6.35 -17.74 -1.18
CA GLU A 45 7.42 -17.54 -2.16
C GLU A 45 8.78 -17.95 -1.55
N GLU A 46 9.75 -18.34 -2.39
CA GLU A 46 11.09 -18.73 -1.93
C GLU A 46 11.97 -17.52 -1.51
N GLY A 47 11.44 -16.30 -1.65
CA GLY A 47 12.10 -15.05 -1.26
C GLY A 47 11.14 -13.87 -1.30
N LEU A 48 11.66 -12.68 -0.98
CA LEU A 48 10.88 -11.44 -1.07
C LEU A 48 10.53 -11.11 -2.54
N SER A 49 9.32 -10.61 -2.76
CA SER A 49 8.82 -10.31 -4.10
C SER A 49 9.46 -9.04 -4.70
N ASP A 50 9.94 -9.15 -5.94
CA ASP A 50 10.38 -8.02 -6.78
C ASP A 50 9.28 -7.57 -7.78
N ALA A 51 8.01 -7.94 -7.56
CA ALA A 51 6.93 -7.57 -8.46
C ALA A 51 6.69 -6.04 -8.48
N PRO A 52 6.24 -5.47 -9.63
CA PRO A 52 5.95 -4.04 -9.74
C PRO A 52 4.64 -3.72 -9.01
N ARG A 53 4.70 -3.56 -7.69
CA ARG A 53 3.55 -3.24 -6.82
C ARG A 53 3.56 -1.77 -6.41
N ALA A 54 3.12 -1.43 -5.20
CA ALA A 54 3.11 -0.05 -4.72
C ALA A 54 4.52 0.57 -4.78
N CYS A 55 4.57 1.85 -5.07
CA CYS A 55 5.82 2.62 -5.14
C CYS A 55 5.77 3.91 -4.33
N SER A 56 4.58 4.28 -3.84
CA SER A 56 4.38 5.52 -3.13
C SER A 56 3.39 5.35 -1.97
N TYR A 57 3.58 6.12 -0.91
CA TYR A 57 2.73 6.14 0.27
C TYR A 57 2.76 7.51 0.96
N TYR A 58 1.66 7.89 1.62
CA TYR A 58 1.53 9.20 2.26
C TYR A 58 2.33 9.30 3.55
N ALA A 59 2.67 10.54 3.93
CA ALA A 59 3.35 10.85 5.19
C ALA A 59 2.60 10.36 6.45
N ALA A 60 1.29 10.11 6.36
CA ALA A 60 0.52 9.46 7.42
C ALA A 60 1.16 8.12 7.86
N ALA A 61 1.71 7.35 6.92
CA ALA A 61 2.41 6.10 7.19
C ALA A 61 3.79 6.30 7.86
N LEU A 62 4.39 7.49 7.76
CA LEU A 62 5.73 7.73 8.29
C LEU A 62 5.78 7.75 9.81
N HIS A 63 4.69 8.07 10.49
CA HIS A 63 4.61 7.90 11.94
C HIS A 63 4.78 6.44 12.36
N ALA A 64 4.16 5.51 11.64
CA ALA A 64 4.32 4.07 11.88
C ALA A 64 5.76 3.62 11.58
N LEU A 65 6.35 4.14 10.50
CA LEU A 65 7.73 3.84 10.12
C LEU A 65 8.77 4.47 11.06
N GLN A 66 8.45 5.61 11.68
CA GLN A 66 9.24 6.22 12.73
C GLN A 66 9.18 5.39 14.01
N LYS A 67 7.99 4.92 14.42
CA LYS A 67 7.85 3.99 15.57
C LYS A 67 8.65 2.70 15.35
N ALA A 68 8.82 2.26 14.10
CA ALA A 68 9.64 1.11 13.72
C ALA A 68 11.15 1.42 13.57
N ASP A 69 11.58 2.65 13.84
CA ASP A 69 12.98 3.12 13.70
C ASP A 69 13.59 2.90 12.30
N VAL A 70 12.77 2.98 11.24
CA VAL A 70 13.20 2.81 9.84
C VAL A 70 13.02 4.08 8.99
N LEU A 71 12.50 5.16 9.58
CA LEU A 71 12.22 6.38 8.82
C LEU A 71 13.49 6.99 8.21
N ASP A 72 14.61 7.01 8.94
CA ASP A 72 15.86 7.58 8.42
C ASP A 72 16.46 6.76 7.28
N ASP A 73 16.36 5.42 7.35
CA ASP A 73 16.75 4.54 6.24
C ASP A 73 15.89 4.82 4.99
N ILE A 74 14.59 5.04 5.18
CA ILE A 74 13.67 5.40 4.10
C ILE A 74 14.02 6.78 3.52
N LYS A 75 14.33 7.77 4.37
CA LYS A 75 14.77 9.11 3.94
C LYS A 75 16.07 9.07 3.14
N SER A 76 16.97 8.14 3.46
CA SER A 76 18.25 8.00 2.76
C SER A 76 18.16 7.34 1.38
N THR A 77 17.06 6.63 1.09
CA THR A 77 16.92 5.81 -0.13
C THR A 77 15.70 6.16 -0.99
N GLY A 78 14.67 6.75 -0.39
CA GLY A 78 13.49 7.26 -1.06
C GLY A 78 13.58 8.76 -1.33
N PHE A 79 12.51 9.32 -1.86
CA PHE A 79 12.37 10.76 -2.09
C PHE A 79 10.90 11.17 -2.00
N ILE A 80 10.63 12.46 -1.78
CA ILE A 80 9.26 13.00 -1.80
C ILE A 80 8.89 13.35 -3.23
N THR A 81 7.69 12.96 -3.68
CA THR A 81 7.18 13.35 -5.00
C THR A 81 7.05 14.88 -5.10
N SER A 82 7.35 15.46 -6.26
CA SER A 82 7.17 16.91 -6.47
C SER A 82 5.71 17.34 -6.59
N GLY A 83 4.79 16.38 -6.67
CA GLY A 83 3.35 16.62 -6.71
C GLY A 83 2.56 15.41 -7.21
N LEU A 84 1.25 15.48 -7.05
CA LEU A 84 0.31 14.57 -7.72
C LEU A 84 -0.60 15.42 -8.62
N CYS A 85 -0.32 15.42 -9.92
CA CYS A 85 -0.97 16.31 -10.86
C CYS A 85 -1.92 15.58 -11.80
N TRP A 86 -3.10 16.16 -12.04
CA TRP A 86 -4.04 15.72 -13.07
C TRP A 86 -3.64 16.35 -14.41
N ARG A 87 -3.57 15.54 -15.44
CA ARG A 87 -3.17 15.96 -16.78
C ARG A 87 -4.17 15.51 -17.83
N ALA A 88 -4.35 16.33 -18.85
CA ALA A 88 -5.00 15.92 -20.08
C ALA A 88 -4.15 14.84 -20.80
N PRO A 89 -4.73 14.07 -21.74
CA PRO A 89 -3.98 13.15 -22.59
C PRO A 89 -2.85 13.85 -23.33
N LEU A 90 -1.88 13.06 -23.81
CA LEU A 90 -0.81 13.59 -24.65
C LEU A 90 -1.36 14.36 -25.86
N ALA A 91 -0.73 15.47 -26.20
CA ALA A 91 -1.09 16.30 -27.34
C ALA A 91 -0.18 16.00 -28.54
N ASP A 92 -0.71 16.14 -29.76
CA ASP A 92 0.09 16.09 -30.98
C ASP A 92 1.06 17.28 -31.03
N ASP A 93 2.31 17.04 -31.38
CA ASP A 93 3.35 18.08 -31.45
C ASP A 93 3.41 18.81 -32.80
N GLY A 94 2.56 18.41 -33.76
CA GLY A 94 2.48 18.92 -35.13
C GLY A 94 3.54 18.34 -36.07
N ASN A 95 4.45 17.49 -35.58
CA ASN A 95 5.58 16.89 -36.31
C ASN A 95 5.52 15.35 -36.31
N GLY A 96 4.38 14.77 -35.95
CA GLY A 96 4.18 13.32 -35.87
C GLY A 96 4.62 12.69 -34.54
N GLY A 97 4.99 13.52 -33.56
CA GLY A 97 5.27 13.12 -32.18
C GLY A 97 4.15 13.50 -31.21
N LYS A 98 4.40 13.32 -29.91
CA LYS A 98 3.45 13.63 -28.84
C LYS A 98 4.15 14.38 -27.71
N THR A 99 3.57 15.48 -27.22
CA THR A 99 4.01 16.18 -26.01
C THR A 99 3.07 15.92 -24.84
N LEU A 100 3.50 16.29 -23.63
CA LEU A 100 2.64 16.27 -22.45
C LEU A 100 1.40 17.13 -22.65
N GLY A 101 0.26 16.62 -22.20
CA GLY A 101 -0.99 17.36 -22.14
C GLY A 101 -0.99 18.45 -21.07
N GLU A 102 -1.97 19.35 -21.17
CA GLU A 102 -2.26 20.41 -20.19
C GLU A 102 -2.31 19.85 -18.76
N MET A 103 -1.63 20.50 -17.83
CA MET A 103 -1.81 20.24 -16.40
C MET A 103 -3.11 20.90 -15.92
N LEU A 104 -4.10 20.09 -15.56
CA LEU A 104 -5.44 20.55 -15.18
C LEU A 104 -5.48 21.09 -13.75
N ALA A 105 -4.77 20.39 -12.87
CA ALA A 105 -4.54 20.78 -11.50
C ALA A 105 -3.31 20.02 -11.00
N CYS A 106 -2.65 20.57 -10.00
CA CYS A 106 -1.77 19.77 -9.17
C CYS A 106 -2.25 19.85 -7.75
N LEU A 107 -2.35 18.71 -7.08
CA LEU A 107 -2.31 18.71 -5.62
C LEU A 107 -0.83 18.87 -5.30
N PRO A 108 -0.38 20.06 -4.84
CA PRO A 108 0.94 20.15 -4.27
C PRO A 108 0.82 19.38 -2.96
N ILE A 109 1.05 18.08 -3.01
CA ILE A 109 1.22 17.28 -1.80
C ILE A 109 2.61 17.66 -1.31
N VAL A 110 2.64 18.87 -0.75
CA VAL A 110 3.76 19.62 -0.22
C VAL A 110 4.92 19.89 -1.17
N GLY A 111 5.45 21.11 -1.08
CA GLY A 111 6.68 21.48 -1.76
C GLY A 111 7.87 20.62 -1.32
N THR A 112 8.96 20.77 -2.07
CA THR A 112 10.25 20.10 -1.93
C THR A 112 10.64 19.77 -0.48
N ASN A 113 10.80 18.48 -0.18
CA ASN A 113 11.36 17.92 1.07
C ASN A 113 10.51 17.99 2.35
N ASP A 114 9.20 18.28 2.30
CA ASP A 114 8.36 18.09 3.49
C ASP A 114 7.96 16.61 3.66
N TRP A 115 8.58 15.96 4.64
CA TRP A 115 8.29 14.57 5.01
C TRP A 115 7.07 14.43 5.91
N ASP A 116 6.53 15.50 6.51
CA ASP A 116 5.41 15.40 7.44
C ASP A 116 4.05 15.36 6.74
N HIS A 117 3.98 15.87 5.50
CA HIS A 117 2.73 15.93 4.73
C HIS A 117 2.86 15.39 3.30
N GLY A 118 4.05 14.90 2.90
CA GLY A 118 4.40 14.47 1.53
C GLY A 118 3.86 13.10 1.11
N VAL A 119 4.11 12.75 -0.16
CA VAL A 119 4.06 11.35 -0.63
C VAL A 119 5.48 10.86 -0.86
N VAL A 120 5.87 9.84 -0.10
CA VAL A 120 7.16 9.18 -0.25
C VAL A 120 7.12 8.26 -1.44
N ASN A 121 8.11 8.36 -2.33
CA ASN A 121 8.42 7.37 -3.34
C ASN A 121 9.55 6.47 -2.82
N LEU A 122 9.19 5.22 -2.56
CA LEU A 122 10.11 4.12 -2.33
C LEU A 122 9.44 2.85 -2.83
N GLN A 123 10.09 2.17 -3.77
CA GLN A 123 9.59 0.93 -4.35
C GLN A 123 9.31 -0.10 -3.24
N GLN A 124 8.14 -0.74 -3.29
CA GLN A 124 7.74 -1.74 -2.30
C GLN A 124 8.79 -2.85 -2.07
N PRO A 125 9.50 -3.38 -3.10
CA PRO A 125 10.59 -4.33 -2.88
C PRO A 125 11.73 -3.76 -2.02
N LYS A 126 12.09 -2.48 -2.20
CA LYS A 126 13.13 -1.81 -1.38
C LYS A 126 12.67 -1.68 0.07
N LEU A 127 11.42 -1.25 0.29
CA LEU A 127 10.82 -1.19 1.63
C LEU A 127 10.76 -2.57 2.31
N ALA A 128 10.32 -3.60 1.59
CA ALA A 128 10.24 -4.96 2.12
C ALA A 128 11.61 -5.50 2.51
N ARG A 129 12.65 -5.29 1.70
CA ARG A 129 14.03 -5.70 2.03
C ARG A 129 14.56 -4.98 3.28
N LEU A 130 14.29 -3.68 3.40
CA LEU A 130 14.63 -2.91 4.60
C LEU A 130 13.94 -3.47 5.85
N LEU A 131 12.61 -3.63 5.80
CA LEU A 131 11.83 -4.14 6.93
C LEU A 131 12.23 -5.58 7.30
N TYR A 132 12.49 -6.43 6.32
CA TYR A 132 13.00 -7.78 6.54
C TYR A 132 14.32 -7.78 7.30
N LYS A 133 15.29 -6.98 6.84
CA LYS A 133 16.59 -6.85 7.51
C LYS A 133 16.41 -6.42 8.96
N ARG A 134 15.67 -5.32 9.18
CA ARG A 134 15.45 -4.75 10.53
C ARG A 134 14.68 -5.71 11.44
N ALA A 135 13.69 -6.43 10.90
CA ALA A 135 12.93 -7.42 11.66
C ALA A 135 13.80 -8.59 12.13
N VAL A 136 14.62 -9.17 11.24
CA VAL A 136 15.51 -10.30 11.59
C VAL A 136 16.62 -9.87 12.55
N GLU A 137 17.14 -8.65 12.44
CA GLU A 137 18.17 -8.08 13.33
C GLU A 137 17.72 -7.99 14.80
N THR A 138 16.41 -8.01 15.07
CA THR A 138 15.89 -8.09 16.45
C THR A 138 16.24 -9.40 17.15
N GLY A 139 16.54 -10.47 16.39
CA GLY A 139 16.72 -11.83 16.90
C GLY A 139 15.44 -12.53 17.36
N LEU A 140 14.28 -11.86 17.29
CA LEU A 140 12.97 -12.39 17.70
C LEU A 140 12.06 -12.74 16.52
N VAL A 141 12.44 -12.36 15.29
CA VAL A 141 11.70 -12.68 14.07
C VAL A 141 12.42 -13.74 13.25
N LYS A 142 11.70 -14.81 12.90
CA LYS A 142 12.17 -15.82 11.94
C LYS A 142 11.24 -15.86 10.73
N VAL A 143 11.82 -15.87 9.54
CA VAL A 143 11.05 -15.94 8.28
C VAL A 143 11.27 -17.30 7.60
N HIS A 144 10.18 -17.98 7.27
CA HIS A 144 10.15 -19.30 6.66
C HIS A 144 9.59 -19.19 5.26
N PHE A 145 10.48 -19.11 4.27
CA PHE A 145 10.14 -19.06 2.85
C PHE A 145 9.75 -20.43 2.28
N GLY A 146 9.04 -20.42 1.16
CA GLY A 146 8.58 -21.63 0.46
C GLY A 146 7.45 -22.39 1.16
N LEU A 147 6.83 -21.82 2.20
CA LEU A 147 5.76 -22.46 2.97
C LEU A 147 4.45 -21.70 2.79
N ARG A 148 3.40 -22.40 2.37
CA ARG A 148 2.04 -21.84 2.28
C ARG A 148 1.16 -22.35 3.41
N LEU A 149 0.31 -21.47 3.92
CA LEU A 149 -0.75 -21.83 4.85
C LEU A 149 -1.76 -22.78 4.17
N LYS A 150 -2.14 -23.83 4.89
CA LYS A 150 -3.11 -24.84 4.46
C LYS A 150 -4.32 -24.93 5.39
N GLY A 151 -4.11 -24.73 6.70
CA GLY A 151 -5.16 -24.86 7.71
C GLY A 151 -4.93 -23.94 8.89
N ILE A 152 -6.03 -23.57 9.55
CA ILE A 152 -6.03 -22.83 10.82
C ILE A 152 -6.94 -23.59 11.78
N GLN A 153 -6.46 -23.85 12.99
CA GLN A 153 -7.26 -24.28 14.13
C GLN A 153 -6.97 -23.35 15.29
N GLN A 154 -7.98 -22.99 16.06
CA GLN A 154 -7.82 -22.14 17.23
C GLN A 154 -8.77 -22.57 18.34
N ASP A 155 -8.38 -22.28 19.57
CA ASP A 155 -9.18 -22.47 20.78
C ASP A 155 -9.15 -21.21 21.64
N ALA A 156 -9.57 -21.34 22.91
CA ALA A 156 -9.60 -20.22 23.84
C ALA A 156 -8.22 -19.64 24.14
N ASP A 157 -7.13 -20.39 23.95
CA ASP A 157 -5.78 -20.08 24.46
C ASP A 157 -4.74 -19.89 23.34
N SER A 158 -4.93 -20.54 22.20
CA SER A 158 -3.93 -20.60 21.14
C SER A 158 -4.50 -20.72 19.74
N VAL A 159 -3.62 -20.56 18.75
CA VAL A 159 -3.86 -20.83 17.34
C VAL A 159 -2.75 -21.73 16.78
N THR A 160 -3.14 -22.67 15.94
CA THR A 160 -2.28 -23.58 15.19
C THR A 160 -2.44 -23.31 13.70
N ALA A 161 -1.34 -23.00 13.03
CA ALA A 161 -1.26 -22.84 11.58
C ALA A 161 -0.60 -24.08 10.95
N THR A 162 -1.33 -24.82 10.13
CA THR A 162 -0.77 -25.91 9.32
C THR A 162 -0.23 -25.34 8.02
N VAL A 163 1.03 -25.63 7.70
CA VAL A 163 1.70 -25.13 6.49
C VAL A 163 2.36 -26.26 5.71
N THR A 164 2.60 -26.05 4.42
CA THR A 164 3.21 -27.03 3.52
C THR A 164 4.00 -26.35 2.41
N ARG A 165 4.91 -27.07 1.74
CA ARG A 165 5.55 -26.62 0.50
C ARG A 165 4.54 -26.55 -0.65
N ALA A 166 4.91 -25.88 -1.74
CA ALA A 166 4.06 -25.74 -2.92
C ALA A 166 3.70 -27.08 -3.58
N ASP A 167 4.62 -28.04 -3.57
CA ASP A 167 4.45 -29.41 -4.09
C ASP A 167 3.65 -30.32 -3.12
N GLY A 168 3.25 -29.81 -1.96
CA GLY A 168 2.54 -30.57 -0.92
C GLY A 168 3.46 -31.39 -0.01
N SER A 169 4.78 -31.33 -0.23
CA SER A 169 5.75 -31.93 0.69
C SER A 169 5.86 -31.12 1.99
N HIS A 170 6.47 -31.73 3.01
CA HIS A 170 6.83 -31.10 4.27
C HIS A 170 5.66 -30.33 4.93
N GLU A 171 4.67 -31.08 5.42
CA GLU A 171 3.62 -30.52 6.27
C GLU A 171 4.13 -30.35 7.70
N THR A 172 3.98 -29.15 8.25
CA THR A 172 4.36 -28.83 9.64
C THR A 172 3.37 -27.83 10.23
N THR A 173 3.44 -27.64 11.55
CA THR A 173 2.58 -26.70 12.28
C THR A 173 3.39 -25.61 12.98
N PHE A 174 2.77 -24.44 13.12
CA PHE A 174 3.20 -23.36 14.00
C PHE A 174 2.13 -23.15 15.07
N HIS A 175 2.54 -23.13 16.33
CA HIS A 175 1.65 -22.86 17.47
C HIS A 175 1.98 -21.48 18.05
N ALA A 176 0.97 -20.64 18.21
CA ALA A 176 1.13 -19.26 18.66
C ALA A 176 -0.09 -18.79 19.49
N SER A 177 0.04 -17.66 20.18
CA SER A 177 -1.12 -17.04 20.85
C SER A 177 -2.02 -16.27 19.89
N PHE A 178 -1.46 -15.78 18.78
CA PHE A 178 -2.20 -15.08 17.71
C PHE A 178 -1.66 -15.38 16.32
N LEU A 179 -2.53 -15.26 15.32
CA LEU A 179 -2.20 -15.38 13.91
C LEU A 179 -2.57 -14.09 13.16
N VAL A 180 -1.63 -13.56 12.37
CA VAL A 180 -1.87 -12.40 11.52
C VAL A 180 -1.86 -12.80 10.04
N GLY A 181 -2.97 -12.60 9.35
CA GLY A 181 -3.09 -12.73 7.90
C GLY A 181 -2.62 -11.46 7.20
N ALA A 182 -1.41 -11.50 6.66
CA ALA A 182 -0.80 -10.46 5.82
C ALA A 182 -0.54 -10.96 4.38
N ASP A 183 -1.31 -11.95 3.93
CA ASP A 183 -1.10 -12.77 2.73
C ASP A 183 -1.83 -12.24 1.48
N GLY A 184 -2.17 -10.95 1.48
CA GLY A 184 -2.58 -10.19 0.31
C GLY A 184 -4.01 -10.42 -0.18
N GLY A 185 -4.38 -9.85 -1.34
CA GLY A 185 -5.77 -9.86 -1.83
C GLY A 185 -6.38 -11.25 -2.05
N ARG A 186 -5.53 -12.24 -2.32
CA ARG A 186 -5.93 -13.65 -2.49
C ARG A 186 -5.85 -14.46 -1.19
N SER A 187 -5.70 -13.79 -0.04
CA SER A 187 -5.48 -14.35 1.31
C SER A 187 -6.15 -15.70 1.53
N THR A 188 -5.31 -16.69 1.83
CA THR A 188 -5.72 -18.00 2.32
C THR A 188 -6.21 -17.88 3.74
N THR A 189 -5.57 -17.06 4.58
CA THR A 189 -5.99 -16.81 5.97
C THR A 189 -7.44 -16.36 6.03
N ARG A 190 -7.80 -15.31 5.29
CA ARG A 190 -9.17 -14.77 5.22
C ARG A 190 -10.19 -15.85 4.84
N LYS A 191 -9.87 -16.66 3.81
CA LYS A 191 -10.75 -17.72 3.31
C LYS A 191 -10.94 -18.84 4.32
N LEU A 192 -9.87 -19.27 5.00
CA LEU A 192 -9.94 -20.32 6.03
C LEU A 192 -10.75 -19.87 7.25
N LEU A 193 -10.75 -18.57 7.57
CA LEU A 193 -11.57 -17.98 8.62
C LEU A 193 -13.03 -17.74 8.20
N GLY A 194 -13.39 -18.02 6.95
CA GLY A 194 -14.74 -17.74 6.44
C GLY A 194 -15.08 -16.25 6.36
N ILE A 195 -14.07 -15.36 6.34
CA ILE A 195 -14.29 -13.92 6.27
C ILE A 195 -14.46 -13.52 4.81
N HIS A 196 -15.54 -12.80 4.49
CA HIS A 196 -15.87 -12.42 3.12
C HIS A 196 -15.49 -10.97 2.84
N TYR A 197 -15.14 -10.69 1.58
CA TYR A 197 -15.09 -9.31 1.11
C TYR A 197 -16.49 -8.82 0.76
N LYS A 198 -16.75 -7.54 1.06
CA LYS A 198 -17.89 -6.78 0.57
C LYS A 198 -17.39 -5.58 -0.23
N GLY A 199 -18.08 -5.28 -1.33
CA GLY A 199 -17.77 -4.15 -2.21
C GLY A 199 -17.89 -4.56 -3.68
N HIS A 200 -17.05 -4.00 -4.55
CA HIS A 200 -17.13 -4.25 -6.00
C HIS A 200 -15.75 -4.37 -6.65
N SER A 201 -15.74 -4.92 -7.86
CA SER A 201 -14.60 -4.87 -8.76
C SER A 201 -14.93 -3.92 -9.90
N TRP A 202 -13.95 -3.14 -10.32
CA TRP A 202 -14.11 -2.26 -11.48
C TRP A 202 -14.09 -3.09 -12.76
N PRO A 203 -14.81 -2.66 -13.82
CA PRO A 203 -14.80 -3.36 -15.10
C PRO A 203 -13.43 -3.26 -15.78
N GLU A 204 -12.70 -2.16 -15.57
CA GLU A 204 -11.38 -1.95 -16.15
C GLU A 204 -10.32 -2.89 -15.56
N ARG A 205 -9.40 -3.31 -16.42
CA ARG A 205 -8.11 -3.88 -16.02
C ARG A 205 -7.04 -2.82 -16.20
N LEU A 206 -6.02 -2.89 -15.36
CA LEU A 206 -4.84 -2.03 -15.47
C LEU A 206 -3.63 -2.87 -15.88
N VAL A 207 -2.68 -2.24 -16.56
CA VAL A 207 -1.34 -2.79 -16.78
C VAL A 207 -0.34 -1.85 -16.12
N ALA A 208 0.35 -2.33 -15.09
CA ALA A 208 1.49 -1.62 -14.51
C ALA A 208 2.75 -2.00 -15.29
N ILE A 209 3.45 -1.01 -15.81
CA ILE A 209 4.64 -1.16 -16.65
C ILE A 209 5.78 -0.38 -15.98
N ASP A 210 6.83 -1.08 -15.56
CA ASP A 210 8.09 -0.44 -15.18
C ASP A 210 8.92 -0.27 -16.45
N VAL A 211 9.32 0.95 -16.75
CA VAL A 211 10.01 1.32 -17.99
C VAL A 211 11.19 2.24 -17.67
N LEU A 212 12.35 1.92 -18.25
CA LEU A 212 13.51 2.82 -18.23
C LEU A 212 13.34 3.83 -19.36
N ILE A 213 13.38 5.11 -19.00
CA ILE A 213 13.23 6.22 -19.94
C ILE A 213 14.40 7.18 -19.74
N ARG A 214 14.99 7.64 -20.83
CA ARG A 214 15.93 8.77 -20.82
C ARG A 214 15.13 10.08 -20.71
N ASN A 215 15.34 10.82 -19.62
CA ASN A 215 14.60 12.04 -19.29
C ASN A 215 15.02 13.24 -20.14
N ALA A 216 14.72 13.24 -21.44
CA ALA A 216 15.03 14.38 -22.33
C ALA A 216 14.17 15.61 -21.98
N ASP A 217 12.87 15.40 -21.71
CA ASP A 217 11.90 16.47 -21.40
C ASP A 217 11.39 16.43 -19.95
N PHE A 218 11.92 15.54 -19.12
CA PHE A 218 11.58 15.50 -17.70
C PHE A 218 12.69 16.18 -16.88
N ASP A 219 12.31 17.27 -16.21
CA ASP A 219 13.19 17.93 -15.26
C ASP A 219 13.26 17.15 -13.93
N ASP A 220 14.23 17.52 -13.10
CA ASP A 220 14.55 16.84 -11.84
C ASP A 220 13.40 16.85 -10.80
N ASP A 221 12.42 17.73 -10.99
CA ASP A 221 11.24 17.90 -10.13
C ASP A 221 9.94 17.44 -10.81
N TYR A 222 10.02 16.47 -11.73
CA TYR A 222 8.83 15.97 -12.40
C TYR A 222 7.83 15.29 -11.43
N PRO A 223 6.55 15.72 -11.39
CA PRO A 223 5.56 15.18 -10.46
C PRO A 223 4.96 13.84 -10.93
N SER A 224 4.43 13.07 -10.00
CA SER A 224 3.53 11.97 -10.34
C SER A 224 2.31 12.52 -11.08
N SER A 225 1.97 11.94 -12.22
CA SER A 225 0.96 12.45 -13.14
C SER A 225 -0.17 11.45 -13.34
N LEU A 226 -1.39 11.86 -13.02
CA LEU A 226 -2.64 11.16 -13.27
C LEU A 226 -3.22 11.64 -14.62
N PHE A 227 -3.24 10.76 -15.61
CA PHE A 227 -3.79 11.07 -16.93
C PHE A 227 -5.31 10.89 -16.93
N VAL A 228 -6.02 11.94 -17.34
CA VAL A 228 -7.47 11.98 -17.47
C VAL A 228 -7.85 11.56 -18.89
N ASP A 229 -8.48 10.40 -19.03
CA ASP A 229 -8.94 9.87 -20.30
C ASP A 229 -10.11 8.88 -20.07
N PRO A 230 -11.16 8.86 -20.90
CA PRO A 230 -12.30 7.96 -20.70
C PRO A 230 -11.94 6.47 -20.83
N ILE A 231 -10.83 6.12 -21.48
CA ILE A 231 -10.42 4.74 -21.74
C ILE A 231 -9.04 4.45 -21.15
N HIS A 232 -8.03 5.21 -21.57
CA HIS A 232 -6.61 4.99 -21.25
C HIS A 232 -6.10 5.89 -20.13
N TRP A 233 -6.95 6.16 -19.14
CA TRP A 233 -6.54 6.85 -17.93
C TRP A 233 -5.45 6.07 -17.20
N GLY A 234 -4.69 6.76 -16.36
CA GLY A 234 -3.56 6.12 -15.73
C GLY A 234 -2.74 7.00 -14.80
N LEU A 235 -1.62 6.44 -14.37
CA LEU A 235 -0.63 7.07 -13.52
C LEU A 235 0.75 6.88 -14.14
N VAL A 236 1.52 7.96 -14.24
CA VAL A 236 2.97 7.92 -14.47
C VAL A 236 3.67 8.49 -13.25
N SER A 237 4.53 7.69 -12.63
CA SER A 237 5.30 8.11 -11.44
C SER A 237 6.75 7.67 -11.55
N PRO A 238 7.72 8.54 -11.19
CA PRO A 238 9.10 8.12 -11.11
C PRO A 238 9.28 7.13 -9.96
N LEU A 239 10.08 6.08 -10.18
CA LEU A 239 10.46 5.09 -9.15
C LEU A 239 11.82 5.41 -8.51
N GLU A 240 12.53 6.38 -9.08
CA GLU A 240 13.81 6.95 -8.65
C GLU A 240 13.78 8.45 -8.97
N LYS A 241 14.52 9.28 -8.24
CA LYS A 241 14.50 10.72 -8.47
C LYS A 241 14.94 11.01 -9.91
N PRO A 242 14.06 11.60 -10.76
CA PRO A 242 14.41 11.86 -12.14
C PRO A 242 15.56 12.85 -12.20
N GLN A 243 16.43 12.65 -13.17
CA GLN A 243 17.53 13.55 -13.48
C GLN A 243 17.53 13.78 -14.99
N ARG A 244 17.53 15.05 -15.40
CA ARG A 244 17.53 15.42 -16.82
C ARG A 244 18.68 14.72 -17.57
N GLU A 245 18.40 14.27 -18.79
CA GLU A 245 19.33 13.51 -19.66
C GLU A 245 19.81 12.15 -19.13
N LYS A 246 19.37 11.72 -17.94
CA LYS A 246 19.69 10.39 -17.39
C LYS A 246 18.53 9.42 -17.60
N GLU A 247 18.87 8.14 -17.62
CA GLU A 247 17.86 7.10 -17.53
C GLU A 247 17.28 7.06 -16.11
N THR A 248 15.97 6.89 -16.03
CA THR A 248 15.25 6.75 -14.77
C THR A 248 14.21 5.66 -14.95
N LEU A 249 13.99 4.88 -13.89
CA LEU A 249 12.92 3.89 -13.86
C LEU A 249 11.59 4.58 -13.54
N TRP A 250 10.58 4.37 -14.37
CA TRP A 250 9.25 4.93 -14.24
C TRP A 250 8.19 3.83 -14.13
N ARG A 251 7.15 4.08 -13.35
CA ARG A 251 5.92 3.29 -13.34
C ARG A 251 4.89 3.98 -14.23
N CYS A 252 4.51 3.32 -15.31
CA CYS A 252 3.36 3.68 -16.15
C CYS A 252 2.25 2.65 -15.90
N THR A 253 1.19 3.06 -15.21
CA THR A 253 -0.02 2.25 -15.03
C THR A 253 -1.10 2.78 -15.93
N VAL A 254 -1.56 1.97 -16.89
CA VAL A 254 -2.54 2.39 -17.91
C VAL A 254 -3.76 1.49 -17.87
N ALA A 255 -4.95 2.08 -17.96
CA ALA A 255 -6.20 1.36 -18.07
C ALA A 255 -6.42 0.79 -19.47
N LEU A 256 -7.01 -0.40 -19.49
CA LEU A 256 -7.52 -1.05 -20.68
C LEU A 256 -8.98 -0.67 -20.89
N ASP A 257 -9.38 -0.64 -22.16
CA ASP A 257 -10.80 -0.63 -22.52
C ASP A 257 -11.49 -1.84 -21.86
N PRO A 258 -12.62 -1.67 -21.15
CA PRO A 258 -13.38 -2.77 -20.56
C PRO A 258 -13.77 -3.89 -21.54
N SER A 259 -13.85 -3.59 -22.82
CA SER A 259 -14.15 -4.56 -23.89
C SER A 259 -12.93 -5.39 -24.31
N ASP A 260 -11.71 -5.03 -23.89
CA ASP A 260 -10.49 -5.77 -24.20
C ASP A 260 -10.50 -7.17 -23.57
N GLN A 261 -10.56 -8.20 -24.42
CA GLN A 261 -10.60 -9.60 -24.02
C GLN A 261 -9.24 -10.30 -24.07
N ARG A 262 -8.14 -9.57 -24.32
CA ARG A 262 -6.81 -10.17 -24.38
C ARG A 262 -6.43 -10.82 -23.03
N GLY A 263 -5.81 -12.00 -23.13
CA GLY A 263 -5.22 -12.67 -21.97
C GLY A 263 -4.01 -11.92 -21.42
N ASP A 264 -3.64 -12.19 -20.16
CA ASP A 264 -2.52 -11.53 -19.48
C ASP A 264 -1.22 -11.64 -20.30
N ASP A 265 -0.95 -12.82 -20.88
CA ASP A 265 0.22 -13.08 -21.71
C ASP A 265 0.26 -12.22 -22.99
N GLN A 266 -0.90 -11.93 -23.58
CA GLN A 266 -1.01 -11.07 -24.77
C GLN A 266 -0.84 -9.59 -24.43
N LEU A 267 -1.26 -9.18 -23.23
CA LEU A 267 -1.15 -7.81 -22.75
C LEU A 267 0.29 -7.41 -22.42
N VAL A 268 1.13 -8.38 -22.07
CA VAL A 268 2.56 -8.16 -21.78
C VAL A 268 3.48 -8.32 -23.00
N MET A 269 2.91 -8.56 -24.20
CA MET A 269 3.68 -8.54 -25.44
C MET A 269 4.17 -7.13 -25.77
N GLU A 270 5.34 -7.03 -26.39
CA GLU A 270 6.01 -5.75 -26.69
C GLU A 270 5.11 -4.76 -27.44
N GLU A 271 4.39 -5.21 -28.46
CA GLU A 271 3.45 -4.37 -29.23
C GLU A 271 2.32 -3.81 -28.36
N SER A 272 1.72 -4.65 -27.51
CA SER A 272 0.68 -4.25 -26.56
C SER A 272 1.20 -3.21 -25.58
N LEU A 273 2.39 -3.42 -25.01
CA LEU A 273 3.00 -2.51 -24.05
C LEU A 273 3.40 -1.19 -24.70
N ARG A 274 3.98 -1.21 -25.91
CA ARG A 274 4.32 0.00 -26.67
C ARG A 274 3.08 0.82 -27.00
N SER A 275 1.97 0.15 -27.38
CA SER A 275 0.68 0.82 -27.61
C SER A 275 0.18 1.51 -26.35
N LEU A 276 0.20 0.84 -25.19
CA LEU A 276 -0.23 1.43 -23.92
C LEU A 276 0.66 2.60 -23.49
N LEU A 277 1.98 2.45 -23.58
CA LEU A 277 2.94 3.50 -23.24
C LEU A 277 2.76 4.74 -24.13
N SER A 278 2.37 4.58 -25.40
CA SER A 278 2.11 5.69 -26.31
C SER A 278 0.96 6.62 -25.90
N ASN A 279 0.16 6.23 -24.89
CA ASN A 279 -0.89 7.08 -24.32
C ASN A 279 -0.38 8.00 -23.20
N VAL A 280 0.78 7.71 -22.60
CA VAL A 280 1.24 8.37 -21.37
C VAL A 280 2.71 8.80 -21.38
N VAL A 281 3.53 8.26 -22.29
CA VAL A 281 4.92 8.66 -22.50
C VAL A 281 5.01 9.52 -23.77
N PRO A 282 5.44 10.80 -23.67
CA PRO A 282 5.62 11.66 -24.84
C PRO A 282 6.74 11.14 -25.77
N GLY A 283 6.62 11.46 -27.06
CA GLY A 283 7.72 11.30 -28.01
C GLY A 283 8.71 12.47 -27.88
N PRO A 284 10.02 12.28 -28.10
CA PRO A 284 10.70 11.07 -28.64
C PRO A 284 11.07 10.01 -27.58
N GLN A 285 10.78 10.25 -26.30
CA GLN A 285 11.26 9.40 -25.19
C GLN A 285 10.78 7.94 -25.30
N LEU A 286 9.57 7.72 -25.83
CA LEU A 286 9.02 6.38 -26.10
C LEU A 286 9.93 5.54 -27.02
N ASP A 287 10.67 6.15 -27.93
CA ASP A 287 11.52 5.42 -28.89
C ASP A 287 12.74 4.80 -28.21
N THR A 288 13.18 5.41 -27.11
CA THR A 288 14.31 4.92 -26.29
C THR A 288 13.86 4.13 -25.06
N ALA A 289 12.55 3.97 -24.86
CA ALA A 289 11.99 3.37 -23.67
C ALA A 289 12.25 1.85 -23.63
N THR A 290 12.81 1.36 -22.52
CA THR A 290 13.05 -0.08 -22.32
C THR A 290 12.12 -0.60 -21.24
N VAL A 291 11.21 -1.51 -21.60
CA VAL A 291 10.33 -2.18 -20.64
C VAL A 291 11.16 -3.12 -19.76
N VAL A 292 11.11 -2.92 -18.44
CA VAL A 292 11.78 -3.77 -17.45
C VAL A 292 10.86 -4.90 -17.01
N ARG A 293 9.59 -4.59 -16.75
CA ARG A 293 8.56 -5.57 -16.35
C ARG A 293 7.18 -4.99 -16.53
N ALA A 294 6.20 -5.85 -16.76
CA ALA A 294 4.79 -5.48 -16.83
C ALA A 294 3.92 -6.49 -16.10
N SER A 295 2.82 -6.03 -15.50
CA SER A 295 1.84 -6.88 -14.84
C SER A 295 0.43 -6.35 -15.07
N PRO A 296 -0.44 -7.11 -15.76
CA PRO A 296 -1.87 -6.87 -15.78
C PRO A 296 -2.49 -7.20 -14.42
N TYR A 297 -3.51 -6.45 -14.00
CA TYR A 297 -4.28 -6.75 -12.80
C TYR A 297 -5.68 -6.14 -12.84
N ARG A 298 -6.56 -6.66 -11.99
CA ARG A 298 -7.89 -6.10 -11.74
C ARG A 298 -7.85 -5.17 -10.55
N VAL A 299 -8.69 -4.14 -10.61
CA VAL A 299 -8.86 -3.16 -9.56
C VAL A 299 -10.16 -3.39 -8.80
N HIS A 300 -10.13 -3.13 -7.50
CA HIS A 300 -11.19 -3.48 -6.57
C HIS A 300 -11.49 -2.31 -5.63
N GLN A 301 -12.67 -2.35 -5.02
CA GLN A 301 -13.00 -1.67 -3.78
C GLN A 301 -13.68 -2.69 -2.89
N LEU A 302 -12.89 -3.40 -2.09
CA LEU A 302 -13.34 -4.52 -1.27
C LEU A 302 -12.84 -4.35 0.15
N CYS A 303 -13.72 -4.56 1.13
CA CYS A 303 -13.39 -4.52 2.55
C CYS A 303 -13.92 -5.80 3.21
N ALA A 304 -13.12 -6.42 4.08
CA ALA A 304 -13.55 -7.61 4.80
C ALA A 304 -14.70 -7.27 5.76
N THR A 305 -15.64 -8.20 5.94
CA THR A 305 -16.81 -8.01 6.81
C THR A 305 -16.44 -7.83 8.28
N THR A 306 -15.31 -8.40 8.69
CA THR A 306 -14.60 -8.21 9.96
C THR A 306 -13.11 -8.37 9.68
N LEU A 307 -12.23 -7.81 10.51
CA LEU A 307 -10.79 -8.04 10.38
C LEU A 307 -10.25 -9.08 11.36
N ASN A 308 -11.05 -9.54 12.32
CA ASN A 308 -10.66 -10.59 13.26
C ASN A 308 -11.69 -11.71 13.34
N SER A 309 -11.21 -12.88 13.75
CA SER A 309 -12.01 -14.04 14.15
C SER A 309 -11.26 -14.79 15.23
N GLY A 310 -11.68 -14.60 16.48
CA GLY A 310 -10.96 -15.11 17.66
C GLY A 310 -9.55 -14.54 17.72
N ARG A 311 -8.55 -15.43 17.72
CA ARG A 311 -7.11 -15.14 17.80
C ARG A 311 -6.46 -14.85 16.44
N CYS A 312 -7.25 -14.82 15.37
CA CYS A 312 -6.76 -14.56 14.02
C CYS A 312 -7.20 -13.17 13.55
N VAL A 313 -6.26 -12.40 12.97
CA VAL A 313 -6.49 -11.00 12.56
C VAL A 313 -5.94 -10.74 11.16
N LEU A 314 -6.57 -9.87 10.38
CA LEU A 314 -6.21 -9.50 9.02
C LEU A 314 -5.63 -8.08 8.96
N VAL A 315 -4.65 -7.87 8.09
CA VAL A 315 -4.02 -6.57 7.82
C VAL A 315 -3.83 -6.35 6.31
N GLY A 316 -3.78 -5.08 5.90
CA GLY A 316 -3.44 -4.69 4.53
C GLY A 316 -4.33 -5.33 3.48
N ASP A 317 -3.72 -5.81 2.40
CA ASP A 317 -4.45 -6.40 1.28
C ASP A 317 -5.26 -7.65 1.65
N ALA A 318 -5.02 -8.31 2.80
CA ALA A 318 -5.88 -9.40 3.25
C ALA A 318 -7.21 -8.88 3.85
N ALA A 319 -7.16 -7.68 4.45
CA ALA A 319 -8.28 -6.98 5.08
C ALA A 319 -9.10 -6.15 4.08
N HIS A 320 -8.46 -5.51 3.11
CA HIS A 320 -9.13 -4.65 2.14
C HIS A 320 -8.30 -4.38 0.89
N LEU A 321 -8.96 -4.15 -0.23
CA LEU A 321 -8.38 -3.85 -1.53
C LEU A 321 -9.00 -2.58 -2.09
N ASN A 322 -8.16 -1.67 -2.57
CA ASN A 322 -8.60 -0.46 -3.24
C ASN A 322 -7.89 -0.26 -4.57
N ASN A 323 -8.46 0.59 -5.42
CA ASN A 323 -7.81 0.99 -6.65
C ASN A 323 -6.57 1.87 -6.34
N PRO A 324 -5.50 1.80 -7.15
CA PRO A 324 -4.23 2.45 -6.82
C PRO A 324 -4.23 3.97 -7.08
N MET A 325 -5.32 4.54 -7.59
CA MET A 325 -5.36 5.94 -8.01
C MET A 325 -5.45 6.83 -6.77
N GLY A 326 -4.34 7.52 -6.53
CA GLY A 326 -4.10 8.29 -5.31
C GLY A 326 -3.32 7.56 -4.22
N ALA A 327 -2.55 6.51 -4.51
CA ALA A 327 -1.50 5.97 -3.62
C ALA A 327 -1.93 5.56 -2.19
N MET A 328 -3.17 5.06 -2.03
CA MET A 328 -3.72 4.79 -0.68
C MET A 328 -3.55 3.36 -0.16
N GLY A 329 -3.33 2.37 -1.04
CA GLY A 329 -3.36 0.96 -0.62
C GLY A 329 -2.29 0.60 0.41
N LEU A 330 -1.02 0.78 0.06
CA LEU A 330 0.09 0.46 0.96
C LEU A 330 0.08 1.34 2.23
N THR A 331 -0.29 2.62 2.10
CA THR A 331 -0.45 3.52 3.25
C THR A 331 -1.45 2.94 4.26
N THR A 332 -2.61 2.47 3.80
CA THR A 332 -3.62 1.85 4.69
C THR A 332 -3.05 0.62 5.38
N GLY A 333 -2.38 -0.26 4.63
CA GLY A 333 -1.77 -1.47 5.21
C GLY A 333 -0.69 -1.19 6.24
N ILE A 334 0.15 -0.16 6.05
CA ILE A 334 1.14 0.25 7.05
C ILE A 334 0.45 0.72 8.34
N LEU A 335 -0.65 1.47 8.21
CA LEU A 335 -1.42 1.95 9.35
C LEU A 335 -2.20 0.84 10.06
N ASP A 336 -2.63 -0.21 9.34
CA ASP A 336 -3.17 -1.42 9.96
C ASP A 336 -2.11 -2.13 10.79
N ALA A 337 -0.89 -2.27 10.26
CA ALA A 337 0.21 -2.90 10.97
C ALA A 337 0.56 -2.16 12.27
N ASP A 338 0.58 -0.82 12.25
CA ASP A 338 0.82 0.00 13.46
C ASP A 338 -0.27 -0.20 14.51
N ALA A 339 -1.54 -0.07 14.09
CA ALA A 339 -2.67 -0.23 14.99
C ALA A 339 -2.76 -1.66 15.57
N LEU A 340 -2.49 -2.68 14.75
CA LEU A 340 -2.50 -4.07 15.22
C LEU A 340 -1.35 -4.35 16.19
N ALA A 341 -0.16 -3.79 15.96
CA ALA A 341 0.96 -3.94 16.88
C ALA A 341 0.61 -3.38 18.26
N ASP A 342 0.05 -2.16 18.32
CA ASP A 342 -0.42 -1.55 19.57
C ASP A 342 -1.50 -2.43 20.24
N ALA A 343 -2.47 -2.95 19.47
CA ALA A 343 -3.53 -3.82 19.98
C ALA A 343 -3.00 -5.14 20.59
N LEU A 344 -2.07 -5.80 19.90
CA LEU A 344 -1.48 -7.06 20.39
C LEU A 344 -0.56 -6.82 21.59
N GLU A 345 0.15 -5.69 21.65
CA GLU A 345 0.95 -5.31 22.83
C GLU A 345 0.07 -5.11 24.06
N LEU A 346 -1.04 -4.39 23.92
CA LEU A 346 -2.03 -4.19 24.99
C LEU A 346 -2.60 -5.53 25.50
N ILE A 347 -2.86 -6.49 24.61
CA ILE A 347 -3.38 -7.80 25.00
C ILE A 347 -2.31 -8.65 25.67
N ILE A 348 -1.14 -8.80 25.03
CA ILE A 348 -0.10 -9.74 25.45
C ILE A 348 0.67 -9.23 26.66
N HIS A 349 0.99 -7.94 26.74
CA HIS A 349 1.83 -7.40 27.82
C HIS A 349 1.04 -6.72 28.92
N GLU A 350 -0.13 -6.14 28.61
CA GLU A 350 -0.94 -5.40 29.59
C GLU A 350 -2.20 -6.15 30.02
N GLY A 351 -2.39 -7.39 29.55
CA GLY A 351 -3.51 -8.25 29.96
C GLY A 351 -4.88 -7.74 29.53
N LYS A 352 -4.95 -6.83 28.55
CA LYS A 352 -6.24 -6.37 28.03
C LYS A 352 -7.00 -7.53 27.35
N PRO A 353 -8.34 -7.53 27.38
CA PRO A 353 -9.13 -8.62 26.81
C PRO A 353 -8.97 -8.71 25.29
N ILE A 354 -9.15 -9.92 24.73
CA ILE A 354 -9.07 -10.16 23.29
C ILE A 354 -10.04 -9.31 22.46
N SER A 355 -11.12 -8.80 23.06
CA SER A 355 -12.07 -7.88 22.43
C SER A 355 -11.46 -6.54 22.02
N VAL A 356 -10.23 -6.21 22.45
CA VAL A 356 -9.43 -5.13 21.86
C VAL A 356 -9.28 -5.30 20.34
N LEU A 357 -9.27 -6.54 19.84
CA LEU A 357 -9.23 -6.82 18.41
C LEU A 357 -10.53 -6.41 17.68
N ASP A 358 -11.67 -6.36 18.38
CA ASP A 358 -12.92 -5.87 17.81
C ASP A 358 -12.85 -4.35 17.60
N VAL A 359 -12.25 -3.62 18.55
CA VAL A 359 -11.98 -2.18 18.42
C VAL A 359 -11.02 -1.91 17.26
N TYR A 360 -9.95 -2.71 17.13
CA TYR A 360 -9.06 -2.64 15.96
C TYR A 360 -9.84 -2.85 14.66
N THR A 361 -10.67 -3.89 14.59
CA THR A 361 -11.51 -4.19 13.43
C THR A 361 -12.40 -3.00 13.06
N ASP A 362 -13.12 -2.44 14.03
CA ASP A 362 -14.06 -1.36 13.80
C ASP A 362 -13.35 -0.09 13.33
N GLU A 363 -12.25 0.29 13.97
CA GLU A 363 -11.52 1.50 13.62
C GLU A 363 -10.84 1.41 12.24
N ARG A 364 -10.20 0.28 11.93
CA ARG A 364 -9.54 0.10 10.63
C ARG A 364 -10.55 -0.03 9.49
N ARG A 365 -11.68 -0.70 9.71
CA ARG A 365 -12.78 -0.74 8.74
C ARG A 365 -13.42 0.64 8.56
N ARG A 366 -13.62 1.39 9.64
CA ARG A 366 -14.12 2.78 9.60
C ARG A 366 -13.18 3.66 8.78
N ALA A 367 -11.87 3.59 9.02
CA ALA A 367 -10.88 4.34 8.24
C ALA A 367 -10.95 3.98 6.74
N PHE A 368 -11.07 2.68 6.41
CA PHE A 368 -11.22 2.27 5.02
C PHE A 368 -12.52 2.79 4.40
N GLN A 369 -13.67 2.54 5.04
CA GLN A 369 -15.00 2.81 4.50
C GLN A 369 -15.34 4.31 4.43
N MET A 370 -14.88 5.09 5.41
CA MET A 370 -15.22 6.51 5.51
C MET A 370 -14.20 7.42 4.83
N PHE A 371 -13.01 6.91 4.54
CA PHE A 371 -11.94 7.74 3.98
C PHE A 371 -11.28 7.11 2.75
N VAL A 372 -10.70 5.90 2.86
CA VAL A 372 -9.91 5.31 1.76
C VAL A 372 -10.75 4.97 0.53
N ASP A 373 -11.85 4.23 0.71
CA ASP A 373 -12.74 3.83 -0.38
C ASP A 373 -13.36 5.05 -1.09
N PRO A 374 -14.04 5.99 -0.41
CA PRO A 374 -14.64 7.13 -1.11
C PRO A 374 -13.59 8.02 -1.79
N SER A 375 -12.44 8.27 -1.14
CA SER A 375 -11.38 9.12 -1.72
C SER A 375 -10.75 8.48 -2.95
N SER A 376 -10.38 7.20 -2.87
CA SER A 376 -9.76 6.49 -4.00
C SER A 376 -10.76 6.24 -5.12
N THR A 377 -12.02 5.96 -4.81
CA THR A 377 -13.10 5.84 -5.80
C THR A 377 -13.26 7.14 -6.57
N GLN A 378 -13.35 8.28 -5.88
CA GLN A 378 -13.52 9.56 -6.56
C GLN A 378 -12.27 9.93 -7.39
N ASN A 379 -11.05 9.60 -6.92
CA ASN A 379 -9.84 9.79 -7.73
C ASN A 379 -9.90 9.00 -9.04
N LYS A 380 -10.31 7.72 -9.00
CA LYS A 380 -10.50 6.90 -10.21
C LYS A 380 -11.56 7.52 -11.12
N LEU A 381 -12.72 7.89 -10.58
CA LEU A 381 -13.82 8.44 -11.38
C LEU A 381 -13.44 9.77 -12.07
N ARG A 382 -12.65 10.63 -11.40
CA ARG A 382 -12.12 11.85 -12.00
C ARG A 382 -11.24 11.56 -13.21
N ILE A 383 -10.31 10.62 -13.08
CA ILE A 383 -9.35 10.35 -14.16
C ILE A 383 -9.95 9.52 -15.29
N ALA A 384 -10.95 8.68 -15.00
CA ALA A 384 -11.70 7.92 -16.01
C ALA A 384 -12.82 8.73 -16.69
N SER A 385 -12.82 10.06 -16.51
CA SER A 385 -13.77 10.97 -17.18
C SER A 385 -13.12 11.63 -18.39
N ASP A 386 -13.89 12.43 -19.13
CA ASP A 386 -13.32 13.32 -20.15
C ASP A 386 -12.75 14.61 -19.51
N VAL A 387 -11.82 15.26 -20.21
CA VAL A 387 -11.13 16.47 -19.72
C VAL A 387 -12.11 17.61 -19.39
N ASN A 388 -13.20 17.79 -20.13
CA ASN A 388 -14.16 18.86 -19.85
C ASN A 388 -14.96 18.59 -18.58
N THR A 389 -15.30 17.32 -18.33
CA THR A 389 -15.92 16.89 -17.07
C THR A 389 -14.95 17.05 -15.90
N ALA A 390 -13.70 16.61 -16.06
CA ALA A 390 -12.66 16.76 -15.03
C ALA A 390 -12.40 18.23 -14.66
N LYS A 391 -12.36 19.14 -15.62
CA LYS A 391 -12.21 20.60 -15.37
C LYS A 391 -13.34 21.19 -14.53
N LYS A 392 -14.52 20.55 -14.50
CA LYS A 392 -15.68 20.96 -13.68
C LYS A 392 -15.73 20.26 -12.32
N ASP A 393 -14.87 19.28 -12.06
CA ASP A 393 -14.79 18.63 -10.75
C ASP A 393 -14.35 19.64 -9.69
N TRP A 394 -15.05 19.62 -8.55
CA TRP A 394 -14.83 20.60 -7.49
C TRP A 394 -13.42 20.54 -6.91
N LEU A 395 -12.79 19.35 -6.82
CA LEU A 395 -11.45 19.18 -6.26
C LEU A 395 -10.42 19.68 -7.26
N ILE A 396 -10.55 19.31 -8.54
CA ILE A 396 -9.66 19.81 -9.60
C ILE A 396 -9.73 21.34 -9.65
N GLY A 397 -10.94 21.91 -9.67
CA GLY A 397 -11.13 23.36 -9.65
C GLY A 397 -10.61 24.02 -8.38
N PHE A 398 -10.79 23.40 -7.20
CA PHE A 398 -10.23 23.88 -5.94
C PHE A 398 -8.70 23.89 -5.98
N MET A 399 -8.06 22.80 -6.40
CA MET A 399 -6.61 22.67 -6.44
C MET A 399 -5.96 23.57 -7.48
N ALA A 400 -6.62 23.78 -8.62
CA ALA A 400 -6.17 24.76 -9.61
C ALA A 400 -6.14 26.19 -9.04
N ARG A 401 -7.07 26.55 -8.15
CA ARG A 401 -7.11 27.87 -7.47
C ARG A 401 -6.19 27.95 -6.26
N ALA A 402 -6.03 26.85 -5.52
CA ALA A 402 -5.20 26.77 -4.32
C ALA A 402 -3.69 26.67 -4.63
N SER A 403 -3.29 26.52 -5.90
CA SER A 403 -1.90 26.48 -6.30
C SER A 403 -1.18 27.78 -5.87
N GLY A 404 -0.29 27.66 -4.88
CA GLY A 404 0.45 28.79 -4.29
C GLY A 404 -0.04 29.22 -2.90
N ASP A 405 -1.15 28.70 -2.40
CA ASP A 405 -1.65 28.94 -1.03
C ASP A 405 -1.41 27.70 -0.15
N GLY A 406 -0.28 27.69 0.57
CA GLY A 406 0.15 26.56 1.39
C GLY A 406 -0.81 26.22 2.53
N ASP A 407 -1.54 27.20 3.08
CA ASP A 407 -2.47 26.97 4.18
C ASP A 407 -3.75 26.29 3.69
N MET A 408 -4.28 26.72 2.54
CA MET A 408 -5.42 26.06 1.91
C MET A 408 -5.11 24.61 1.54
N VAL A 409 -3.91 24.36 1.01
CA VAL A 409 -3.43 23.02 0.68
C VAL A 409 -3.33 22.17 1.94
N LYS A 410 -2.71 22.69 3.00
CA LYS A 410 -2.59 22.00 4.27
C LYS A 410 -3.96 21.60 4.83
N GLN A 411 -4.90 22.54 4.90
CA GLN A 411 -6.27 22.26 5.35
C GLN A 411 -6.98 21.20 4.51
N ALA A 412 -6.80 21.21 3.19
CA ALA A 412 -7.40 20.21 2.30
C ALA A 412 -6.79 18.82 2.49
N THR A 413 -5.53 18.75 2.92
CA THR A 413 -4.80 17.48 3.13
C THR A 413 -4.86 16.97 4.58
N GLU A 414 -5.21 17.81 5.55
CA GLU A 414 -5.32 17.45 6.98
C GLU A 414 -6.13 16.16 7.26
N PRO A 415 -7.26 15.89 6.58
CA PRO A 415 -8.01 14.64 6.79
C PRO A 415 -7.20 13.38 6.44
N PHE A 416 -6.26 13.47 5.48
CA PHE A 416 -5.39 12.36 5.10
C PHE A 416 -4.47 11.94 6.26
N PHE A 417 -4.17 12.86 7.18
CA PHE A 417 -3.26 12.60 8.30
C PHE A 417 -4.00 12.33 9.61
N SER A 418 -5.13 13.00 9.83
CA SER A 418 -5.89 12.93 11.09
C SER A 418 -6.92 11.80 11.15
N VAL A 419 -7.57 11.43 10.03
CA VAL A 419 -8.67 10.45 10.01
C VAL A 419 -8.18 9.03 9.76
N TRP A 420 -7.11 8.89 9.00
CA TRP A 420 -6.63 7.59 8.50
C TRP A 420 -5.88 6.77 9.55
N ARG A 421 -5.28 7.44 10.54
CA ARG A 421 -4.50 6.83 11.61
C ARG A 421 -5.42 6.35 12.73
N THR A 422 -5.01 5.27 13.40
CA THR A 422 -5.70 4.73 14.56
C THR A 422 -4.69 4.61 15.70
N ASP A 423 -4.93 5.32 16.80
CA ASP A 423 -4.14 5.22 18.02
C ASP A 423 -4.90 4.35 19.02
N MET A 424 -4.59 3.05 19.03
CA MET A 424 -5.31 2.07 19.84
C MET A 424 -5.19 2.37 21.34
N ARG A 425 -4.01 2.81 21.79
CA ARG A 425 -3.74 3.16 23.19
C ARG A 425 -4.63 4.32 23.61
N LYS A 426 -4.65 5.40 22.83
CA LYS A 426 -5.50 6.56 23.12
C LYS A 426 -6.98 6.18 23.18
N ILE A 427 -7.46 5.39 22.22
CA ILE A 427 -8.88 4.99 22.16
C ILE A 427 -9.26 4.21 23.40
N LEU A 428 -8.45 3.22 23.81
CA LEU A 428 -8.79 2.33 24.91
C LEU A 428 -8.65 3.01 26.28
N TYR A 429 -7.63 3.84 26.51
CA TYR A 429 -7.51 4.56 27.79
C TYR A 429 -8.50 5.72 27.94
N THR A 430 -8.99 6.30 26.84
CA THR A 430 -10.04 7.35 26.92
C THR A 430 -11.42 6.75 27.22
N GLN A 431 -11.65 5.48 26.89
CA GLN A 431 -12.90 4.77 27.22
C GLN A 431 -12.95 4.31 28.69
N GLU A 432 -11.81 4.28 29.38
CA GLU A 432 -11.70 3.90 30.79
C GLU A 432 -11.79 5.08 31.78
N ALA A 433 -11.82 6.32 31.26
CA ALA A 433 -11.94 7.58 32.02
C ALA A 433 -13.36 8.16 31.91
#